data_AF-A0A8C4R236-F1
#
_entry.id   AF-A0A8C4R236-F1
#
_cell.length_a   1.000
_cell.length_b   1.000
_cell.length_c   1.000
_cell.angle_alpha   90.00
_cell.angle_beta   90.00
_cell.angle_gamma   90.00
#
_symmetry.space_group_name_H-M   'P 1'
#
loop_
_entity.id
_entity.type
_entity.pdbx_description
1 polymer ?
#
loop_
_entity_poly.entity_id
_entity_poly.type
_entity_poly.pdbx_seq_one_letter_code
_entity_poly.pdbx_strand_id
1 'polypeptide(L)'
;MASVRESDTSLWLHNKLGSPDELWTPAGVVSLLSKDVVQNIEGCFRSLSSPVKLKLLLGVLHLPRRTVDEIKTALNVILTLAQNDSDSWVQMIASIIKTYPESGSLNLELEDQSPNAQNVLIDLKEKVSDCDSSTMLPLECQYLNKSALTTLVGPLAPPIKHFQLRRKPKSAALRAELLQKCESCLFRVTIYFAAFHFCHVSCALCFGAFEVYSMLSSLTMNDTSKSVKVGSPPNQVEPTSSFSHHPTSCHNCCPTSIHFNFVTLSLIGL
;
A
#
# COMPACT_ATOMS: atom_id res chain seq x y z
N MET A 1 -33.11 -5.83 -43.93
CA MET A 1 -31.97 -4.98 -44.33
C MET A 1 -30.99 -4.93 -43.16
N ALA A 2 -30.08 -5.91 -43.06
CA ALA A 2 -29.22 -6.07 -41.88
C ALA A 2 -27.71 -5.88 -42.18
N SER A 3 -27.29 -6.31 -43.38
CA SER A 3 -25.90 -6.64 -43.73
C SER A 3 -24.88 -5.49 -43.85
N VAL A 4 -25.20 -4.25 -43.49
CA VAL A 4 -24.21 -3.14 -43.53
C VAL A 4 -23.54 -2.98 -42.17
N ARG A 5 -24.31 -2.55 -41.14
CA ARG A 5 -23.78 -2.30 -39.78
C ARG A 5 -23.16 -3.54 -39.12
N GLU A 6 -23.71 -4.73 -39.39
CA GLU A 6 -23.19 -6.00 -38.87
C GLU A 6 -21.82 -6.35 -39.49
N SER A 7 -21.68 -6.14 -40.80
CA SER A 7 -20.43 -6.37 -41.55
C SER A 7 -19.33 -5.40 -41.10
N ASP A 8 -19.66 -4.12 -40.96
CA ASP A 8 -18.71 -3.10 -40.47
C ASP A 8 -18.23 -3.41 -39.04
N THR A 9 -19.14 -3.84 -38.15
CA THR A 9 -18.82 -4.16 -36.75
C THR A 9 -17.89 -5.38 -36.66
N SER A 10 -18.20 -6.47 -37.37
CA SER A 10 -17.36 -7.68 -37.38
C SER A 10 -15.96 -7.41 -37.93
N LEU A 11 -15.84 -6.72 -39.07
CA LEU A 11 -14.53 -6.35 -39.63
C LEU A 11 -13.74 -5.43 -38.69
N TRP A 12 -14.41 -4.49 -38.01
CA TRP A 12 -13.78 -3.64 -37.00
C TRP A 12 -13.25 -4.44 -35.80
N LEU A 13 -14.02 -5.42 -35.29
CA LEU A 13 -13.56 -6.32 -34.21
C LEU A 13 -12.35 -7.15 -34.63
N HIS A 14 -12.34 -7.68 -35.86
CA HIS A 14 -11.16 -8.36 -36.42
C HIS A 14 -9.94 -7.42 -36.51
N ASN A 15 -10.12 -6.17 -36.93
CA ASN A 15 -9.04 -5.18 -36.98
C ASN A 15 -8.56 -4.67 -35.61
N LYS A 16 -9.31 -4.92 -34.52
CA LYS A 16 -8.95 -4.49 -33.15
C LYS A 16 -8.51 -5.62 -32.22
N LEU A 17 -8.98 -6.85 -32.44
CA LEU A 17 -8.71 -8.01 -31.59
C LEU A 17 -8.05 -9.16 -32.37
N GLY A 18 -8.08 -9.17 -33.70
CA GLY A 18 -7.64 -10.29 -34.54
C GLY A 18 -6.12 -10.47 -34.71
N SER A 19 -5.28 -9.67 -34.04
CA SER A 19 -3.83 -9.91 -34.02
C SER A 19 -3.53 -11.29 -33.42
N PRO A 20 -2.74 -12.15 -34.12
CA PRO A 20 -2.42 -13.49 -33.65
C PRO A 20 -1.27 -13.51 -32.61
N ASP A 21 -0.38 -12.52 -32.63
CA ASP A 21 0.83 -12.48 -31.80
C ASP A 21 0.53 -12.08 -30.34
N GLU A 22 -0.51 -11.28 -30.15
CA GLU A 22 -1.04 -10.93 -28.82
C GLU A 22 -2.16 -11.92 -28.47
N LEU A 23 -1.95 -12.81 -27.49
CA LEU A 23 -3.01 -13.74 -27.03
C LEU A 23 -3.88 -13.14 -25.90
N TRP A 24 -3.38 -12.12 -25.22
CA TRP A 24 -4.05 -11.46 -24.10
C TRP A 24 -5.05 -10.40 -24.55
N THR A 25 -5.84 -9.91 -23.59
CA THR A 25 -6.72 -8.76 -23.77
C THR A 25 -5.89 -7.47 -23.96
N PRO A 26 -6.06 -6.70 -25.05
CA PRO A 26 -5.31 -5.46 -25.24
C PRO A 26 -5.75 -4.40 -24.24
N ALA A 27 -4.81 -3.59 -23.75
CA ALA A 27 -5.04 -2.60 -22.68
C ALA A 27 -6.17 -1.58 -22.97
N GLY A 28 -6.52 -1.36 -24.24
CA GLY A 28 -7.62 -0.48 -24.65
C GLY A 28 -9.03 -1.09 -24.62
N VAL A 29 -9.18 -2.38 -24.30
CA VAL A 29 -10.45 -3.15 -24.45
C VAL A 29 -11.69 -2.47 -23.85
N VAL A 30 -11.53 -1.81 -22.70
CA VAL A 30 -12.63 -1.14 -21.97
C VAL A 30 -13.24 0.02 -22.79
N SER A 31 -12.45 0.65 -23.67
CA SER A 31 -12.95 1.68 -24.59
C SER A 31 -13.53 1.12 -25.90
N LEU A 32 -13.24 -0.15 -26.22
CA LEU A 32 -13.76 -0.83 -27.41
C LEU A 32 -15.16 -1.43 -27.14
N LEU A 33 -15.36 -2.05 -25.98
CA LEU A 33 -16.61 -2.70 -25.57
C LEU A 33 -17.64 -1.70 -25.03
N SER A 34 -17.99 -0.70 -25.84
CA SER A 34 -19.11 0.20 -25.55
C SER A 34 -20.46 -0.52 -25.67
N LYS A 35 -21.50 0.05 -25.04
CA LYS A 35 -22.86 -0.52 -25.03
C LYS A 35 -23.40 -0.83 -26.43
N ASP A 36 -23.27 0.11 -27.36
CA ASP A 36 -23.74 -0.04 -28.75
C ASP A 36 -22.95 -1.11 -29.50
N VAL A 37 -21.63 -1.20 -29.26
CA VAL A 37 -20.77 -2.26 -29.84
C VAL A 37 -21.18 -3.64 -29.30
N VAL A 38 -21.44 -3.77 -28.00
CA VAL A 38 -21.89 -5.04 -27.39
C VAL A 38 -23.28 -5.46 -27.89
N GLN A 39 -24.18 -4.52 -28.16
CA GLN A 39 -25.46 -4.83 -28.82
C GLN A 39 -25.28 -5.26 -30.28
N ASN A 40 -24.40 -4.61 -31.04
CA ASN A 40 -24.11 -5.01 -32.42
C ASN A 40 -23.37 -6.37 -32.53
N ILE A 41 -22.60 -6.76 -31.50
CA ILE A 41 -21.92 -8.07 -31.42
C ILE A 41 -22.92 -9.23 -31.49
N GLU A 42 -24.13 -9.09 -30.93
CA GLU A 42 -25.14 -10.17 -30.91
C GLU A 42 -25.43 -10.73 -32.32
N GLY A 43 -25.62 -9.84 -33.30
CA GLY A 43 -25.89 -10.22 -34.69
C GLY A 43 -24.70 -10.84 -35.41
N CYS A 44 -23.46 -10.42 -35.10
CA CYS A 44 -22.26 -10.88 -35.80
C CYS A 44 -21.41 -11.92 -35.05
N PHE A 45 -21.72 -12.27 -33.79
CA PHE A 45 -20.84 -13.09 -32.95
C PHE A 45 -20.41 -14.40 -33.63
N ARG A 46 -21.34 -15.08 -34.32
CA ARG A 46 -21.09 -16.36 -34.98
C ARG A 46 -20.03 -16.28 -36.08
N SER A 47 -19.89 -15.16 -36.80
CA SER A 47 -18.92 -15.00 -37.88
C SER A 47 -17.51 -14.61 -37.42
N LEU A 48 -17.34 -14.25 -36.15
CA LEU A 48 -16.04 -13.92 -35.57
C LEU A 48 -15.15 -15.17 -35.45
N SER A 49 -13.83 -15.02 -35.62
CA SER A 49 -12.88 -16.12 -35.36
C SER A 49 -12.68 -16.36 -33.86
N SER A 50 -12.32 -17.58 -33.47
CA SER A 50 -12.12 -17.96 -32.06
C SER A 50 -11.18 -17.03 -31.28
N PRO A 51 -10.02 -16.56 -31.81
CA PRO A 51 -9.18 -15.61 -31.07
C PRO A 51 -9.87 -14.28 -30.76
N VAL A 52 -10.73 -13.80 -31.66
CA VAL A 52 -11.54 -12.58 -31.43
C VAL A 52 -12.62 -12.85 -30.37
N LYS A 53 -13.32 -13.99 -30.45
CA LYS A 53 -14.32 -14.41 -29.46
C LYS A 53 -13.71 -14.55 -28.05
N LEU A 54 -12.56 -15.18 -27.93
CA LEU A 54 -11.86 -15.39 -26.66
C LEU A 54 -11.44 -14.05 -26.03
N LYS A 55 -10.80 -13.15 -26.78
CA LYS A 55 -10.43 -11.81 -26.31
C LYS A 55 -11.64 -10.95 -25.94
N LEU A 56 -12.75 -11.10 -26.65
CA LEU A 56 -14.00 -10.40 -26.37
C LEU A 56 -14.61 -10.88 -25.05
N LEU A 57 -14.70 -12.20 -24.83
CA LEU A 57 -15.20 -12.80 -23.59
C LEU A 57 -14.32 -12.44 -22.38
N LEU A 58 -12.99 -12.59 -22.50
CA LEU A 58 -12.05 -12.16 -21.45
C LEU A 58 -12.11 -10.65 -21.22
N GLY A 59 -12.34 -9.86 -22.27
CA GLY A 59 -12.56 -8.41 -22.24
C GLY A 59 -13.68 -7.96 -21.30
N VAL A 60 -14.73 -8.77 -21.13
CA VAL A 60 -15.83 -8.49 -20.19
C VAL A 60 -15.33 -8.37 -18.75
N LEU A 61 -14.33 -9.16 -18.36
CA LEU A 61 -13.78 -9.18 -17.00
C LEU A 61 -12.96 -7.91 -16.65
N HIS A 62 -12.56 -7.13 -17.66
CA HIS A 62 -11.87 -5.86 -17.48
C HIS A 62 -12.85 -4.66 -17.39
N LEU A 63 -14.16 -4.87 -17.58
CA LEU A 63 -15.15 -3.78 -17.55
C LEU A 63 -15.53 -3.38 -16.12
N PRO A 64 -15.73 -2.08 -15.83
CA PRO A 64 -16.27 -1.65 -14.55
C PRO A 64 -17.65 -2.29 -14.27
N ARG A 65 -17.89 -2.75 -13.03
CA ARG A 65 -19.12 -3.47 -12.64
C ARG A 65 -20.42 -2.76 -13.04
N ARG A 66 -20.43 -1.41 -13.01
CA ARG A 66 -21.55 -0.56 -13.48
C ARG A 66 -21.84 -0.74 -14.98
N THR A 67 -20.79 -0.68 -15.80
CA THR A 67 -20.90 -0.91 -17.25
C THR A 67 -21.43 -2.32 -17.52
N VAL A 68 -20.93 -3.34 -16.80
CA VAL A 68 -21.44 -4.72 -16.88
C VAL A 68 -22.93 -4.79 -16.57
N ASP A 69 -23.44 -4.11 -15.54
CA ASP A 69 -24.87 -4.05 -15.22
C ASP A 69 -25.72 -3.40 -16.32
N GLU A 70 -25.20 -2.39 -17.01
CA GLU A 70 -25.88 -1.67 -18.10
C GLU A 70 -26.00 -2.49 -19.39
N ILE A 71 -25.11 -3.46 -19.61
CA ILE A 71 -25.03 -4.29 -20.82
C ILE A 71 -25.36 -5.78 -20.59
N LYS A 72 -25.61 -6.20 -19.34
CA LYS A 72 -25.75 -7.62 -18.94
C LYS A 72 -26.73 -8.43 -19.79
N THR A 73 -27.82 -7.84 -20.25
CA THR A 73 -28.80 -8.53 -21.09
C THR A 73 -28.19 -8.98 -22.43
N ALA A 74 -27.41 -8.12 -23.09
CA ALA A 74 -26.72 -8.46 -24.32
C ALA A 74 -25.53 -9.42 -24.05
N LEU A 75 -24.81 -9.24 -22.94
CA LEU A 75 -23.75 -10.17 -22.53
C LEU A 75 -24.29 -11.58 -22.29
N ASN A 76 -25.44 -11.74 -21.62
CA ASN A 76 -26.03 -13.06 -21.38
C ASN A 76 -26.40 -13.75 -22.71
N VAL A 77 -26.95 -13.02 -23.70
CA VAL A 77 -27.20 -13.60 -25.05
C VAL A 77 -25.88 -14.01 -25.73
N ILE A 78 -24.84 -13.17 -25.68
CA ILE A 78 -23.51 -13.49 -26.23
C ILE A 78 -22.90 -14.71 -25.54
N LEU A 79 -23.06 -14.84 -24.21
CA LEU A 79 -22.59 -16.01 -23.45
C LEU A 79 -23.36 -17.28 -23.83
N THR A 80 -24.68 -17.22 -24.03
CA THR A 80 -25.45 -18.34 -24.56
C THR A 80 -25.04 -18.71 -25.99
N LEU A 81 -24.70 -17.74 -26.84
CA LEU A 81 -24.15 -18.02 -28.17
C LEU A 81 -22.76 -18.68 -28.08
N ALA A 82 -21.90 -18.24 -27.15
CA ALA A 82 -20.56 -18.78 -26.94
C ALA A 82 -20.56 -20.19 -26.32
N GLN A 83 -21.50 -20.51 -25.43
CA GLN A 83 -21.73 -21.87 -24.93
C GLN A 83 -22.13 -22.86 -26.03
N ASN A 84 -22.63 -22.38 -27.17
CA ASN A 84 -23.03 -23.17 -28.33
C ASN A 84 -22.09 -22.97 -29.53
N ASP A 85 -20.86 -22.46 -29.31
CA ASP A 85 -19.87 -22.32 -30.37
C ASP A 85 -19.27 -23.66 -30.79
N SER A 86 -18.68 -23.72 -31.98
CA SER A 86 -17.89 -24.86 -32.46
C SER A 86 -16.55 -25.05 -31.72
N ASP A 87 -16.01 -23.98 -31.12
CA ASP A 87 -14.70 -23.98 -30.47
C ASP A 87 -14.79 -24.30 -28.98
N SER A 88 -14.10 -25.35 -28.53
CA SER A 88 -14.14 -25.83 -27.15
C SER A 88 -13.50 -24.86 -26.13
N TRP A 89 -12.57 -23.99 -26.55
CA TRP A 89 -12.07 -22.92 -25.68
C TRP A 89 -13.14 -21.84 -25.50
N VAL A 90 -13.88 -21.50 -26.56
CA VAL A 90 -14.98 -20.52 -26.48
C VAL A 90 -16.09 -21.04 -25.57
N GLN A 91 -16.48 -22.31 -25.70
CA GLN A 91 -17.42 -22.97 -24.77
C GLN A 91 -16.93 -22.95 -23.32
N MET A 92 -15.66 -23.32 -23.06
CA MET A 92 -15.09 -23.37 -21.71
C MET A 92 -15.03 -21.99 -21.05
N ILE A 93 -14.56 -20.97 -21.78
CA ILE A 93 -14.51 -19.60 -21.27
C ILE A 93 -15.93 -19.05 -21.02
N ALA A 94 -16.90 -19.36 -21.88
CA ALA A 94 -18.30 -19.00 -21.65
C ALA A 94 -18.88 -19.69 -20.40
N SER A 95 -18.58 -20.98 -20.19
CA SER A 95 -18.94 -21.75 -18.99
C SER A 95 -18.38 -21.14 -17.69
N ILE A 96 -17.13 -20.64 -17.72
CA ILE A 96 -16.47 -19.97 -16.58
C ILE A 96 -17.06 -18.57 -16.33
N ILE A 97 -17.39 -17.82 -17.38
CA ILE A 97 -17.86 -16.42 -17.27
C ILE A 97 -19.38 -16.32 -17.07
N LYS A 98 -20.16 -17.40 -17.27
CA LYS A 98 -21.65 -17.39 -17.25
C LYS A 98 -22.29 -16.67 -16.05
N THR A 99 -21.71 -16.78 -14.86
CA THR A 99 -22.23 -16.17 -13.61
C THR A 99 -21.76 -14.74 -13.36
N TYR A 100 -20.77 -14.25 -14.10
CA TYR A 100 -20.10 -12.98 -13.85
C TYR A 100 -20.99 -11.74 -14.05
N PRO A 101 -21.82 -11.62 -15.11
CA PRO A 101 -22.69 -10.45 -15.30
C PRO A 101 -23.73 -10.25 -14.17
N GLU A 102 -24.08 -11.33 -13.48
CA GLU A 102 -25.08 -11.34 -12.41
C GLU A 102 -24.42 -11.19 -11.03
N SER A 103 -23.53 -12.12 -10.68
CA SER A 103 -22.91 -12.18 -9.34
C SER A 103 -21.65 -11.33 -9.18
N GLY A 104 -20.98 -10.95 -10.28
CA GLY A 104 -19.61 -10.43 -10.26
C GLY A 104 -18.53 -11.50 -10.03
N SER A 105 -18.92 -12.78 -9.87
CA SER A 105 -18.02 -13.91 -9.60
C SER A 105 -18.00 -14.90 -10.77
N LEU A 106 -16.85 -15.54 -10.98
CA LEU A 106 -16.69 -16.61 -11.96
C LEU A 106 -17.37 -17.90 -11.48
N ASN A 107 -17.78 -18.72 -12.45
CA ASN A 107 -18.37 -20.03 -12.20
C ASN A 107 -17.28 -21.06 -11.87
N LEU A 108 -17.43 -21.74 -10.74
CA LEU A 108 -16.56 -22.84 -10.31
C LEU A 108 -17.18 -24.22 -10.58
N GLU A 109 -18.48 -24.28 -10.89
CA GLU A 109 -19.21 -25.51 -11.23
C GLU A 109 -18.97 -25.86 -12.70
N LEU A 110 -17.80 -26.46 -12.96
CA LEU A 110 -17.34 -26.84 -14.30
C LEU A 110 -17.45 -28.35 -14.58
N GLU A 111 -17.59 -29.18 -13.53
CA GLU A 111 -17.61 -30.65 -13.63
C GLU A 111 -18.74 -31.16 -14.53
N ASP A 112 -19.97 -30.63 -14.38
CA ASP A 112 -21.13 -31.01 -15.22
C ASP A 112 -21.04 -30.53 -16.67
N GLN A 113 -20.17 -29.56 -16.97
CA GLN A 113 -20.12 -28.86 -18.26
C GLN A 113 -18.95 -29.33 -19.14
N SER A 114 -17.99 -30.10 -18.61
CA SER A 114 -16.91 -30.67 -19.42
C SER A 114 -16.31 -31.94 -18.78
N PRO A 115 -16.29 -33.09 -19.48
CA PRO A 115 -15.65 -34.31 -18.97
C PRO A 115 -14.14 -34.11 -18.77
N ASN A 116 -13.51 -33.20 -19.51
CA ASN A 116 -12.10 -32.85 -19.32
C ASN A 116 -11.87 -32.17 -17.96
N ALA A 117 -12.79 -31.28 -17.54
CA ALA A 117 -12.72 -30.65 -16.22
C ALA A 117 -12.99 -31.67 -15.10
N GLN A 118 -13.99 -32.54 -15.29
CA GLN A 118 -14.32 -33.61 -14.35
C GLN A 118 -13.13 -34.56 -14.12
N ASN A 119 -12.50 -35.08 -15.18
CA ASN A 119 -11.36 -35.99 -15.09
C ASN A 119 -10.17 -35.33 -14.37
N VAL A 120 -9.76 -34.13 -14.79
CA VAL A 120 -8.66 -33.38 -14.16
C VAL A 120 -8.95 -33.08 -12.69
N LEU A 121 -10.22 -32.79 -12.33
CA LEU A 121 -10.60 -32.56 -10.94
C LEU A 121 -10.62 -33.85 -10.11
N ILE A 122 -10.93 -35.02 -10.68
CA ILE A 122 -10.80 -36.31 -9.99
C ILE A 122 -9.33 -36.61 -9.70
N ASP A 123 -8.48 -36.58 -10.73
CA ASP A 123 -7.03 -36.84 -10.62
C ASP A 123 -6.36 -35.90 -9.59
N LEU A 124 -6.73 -34.62 -9.58
CA LEU A 124 -6.23 -33.63 -8.63
C LEU A 124 -6.83 -33.80 -7.22
N LYS A 125 -8.11 -34.18 -7.07
CA LYS A 125 -8.71 -34.45 -5.75
C LYS A 125 -8.01 -35.63 -5.07
N GLU A 126 -7.77 -36.71 -5.81
CA GLU A 126 -6.94 -37.84 -5.33
C GLU A 126 -5.54 -37.34 -4.97
N LYS A 127 -4.84 -36.68 -5.90
CA LYS A 127 -3.42 -36.37 -5.69
C LYS A 127 -3.15 -35.27 -4.66
N VAL A 128 -4.10 -34.37 -4.39
CA VAL A 128 -4.02 -33.42 -3.27
C VAL A 128 -4.31 -34.10 -1.93
N SER A 129 -5.16 -35.14 -1.89
CA SER A 129 -5.42 -35.89 -0.65
C SER A 129 -4.23 -36.75 -0.19
N ASP A 130 -3.39 -37.18 -1.13
CA ASP A 130 -2.10 -37.85 -0.93
C ASP A 130 -1.02 -36.94 -0.29
N CYS A 131 -1.18 -35.61 -0.33
CA CYS A 131 -0.11 -34.66 -0.01
C CYS A 131 -0.24 -34.07 1.40
N ASP A 132 0.83 -34.16 2.19
CA ASP A 132 0.96 -33.50 3.50
C ASP A 132 0.78 -31.98 3.36
N SER A 133 -0.38 -31.46 3.79
CA SER A 133 -0.73 -30.03 3.74
C SER A 133 0.19 -29.12 4.56
N SER A 134 1.00 -29.69 5.45
CA SER A 134 2.04 -28.98 6.20
C SER A 134 3.31 -28.66 5.38
N THR A 135 3.44 -29.14 4.13
CA THR A 135 4.67 -28.99 3.34
C THR A 135 4.80 -27.63 2.64
N MET A 136 3.71 -27.08 2.13
CA MET A 136 3.68 -25.77 1.47
C MET A 136 2.42 -24.99 1.86
N LEU A 137 2.61 -23.88 2.58
CA LEU A 137 1.52 -22.99 2.98
C LEU A 137 1.32 -21.85 1.97
N PRO A 138 0.09 -21.32 1.81
CA PRO A 138 -0.17 -20.11 1.04
C PRO A 138 0.68 -18.90 1.48
N LEU A 139 1.02 -18.01 0.55
CA LEU A 139 2.00 -16.94 0.77
C LEU A 139 1.56 -15.92 1.85
N GLU A 140 0.26 -15.69 1.96
CA GLU A 140 -0.35 -14.85 3.00
C GLU A 140 -0.06 -15.34 4.43
N CYS A 141 0.18 -16.65 4.61
CA CYS A 141 0.50 -17.23 5.92
C CYS A 141 1.79 -16.67 6.54
N GLN A 142 2.70 -16.12 5.73
CA GLN A 142 3.93 -15.47 6.20
C GLN A 142 3.66 -14.15 6.95
N TYR A 143 2.48 -13.54 6.76
CA TYR A 143 2.09 -12.25 7.33
C TYR A 143 1.08 -12.38 8.48
N LEU A 144 0.59 -13.60 8.75
CA LEU A 144 -0.39 -13.86 9.82
C LEU A 144 0.27 -13.95 11.20
N ASN A 145 -0.42 -13.42 12.21
CA ASN A 145 -0.06 -13.69 13.60
C ASN A 145 -0.34 -15.17 13.95
N LYS A 146 0.35 -15.70 14.97
CA LYS A 146 0.29 -17.13 15.33
C LYS A 146 -1.14 -17.65 15.54
N SER A 147 -2.01 -16.85 16.16
CA SER A 147 -3.42 -17.19 16.37
C SER A 147 -4.17 -17.32 15.05
N ALA A 148 -4.15 -16.30 14.19
CA ALA A 148 -4.83 -16.32 12.89
C ALA A 148 -4.29 -17.43 11.97
N LEU A 149 -2.98 -17.67 11.99
CA LEU A 149 -2.35 -18.78 11.28
C LEU A 149 -2.88 -20.13 11.78
N THR A 150 -2.96 -20.33 13.11
CA THR A 150 -3.48 -21.56 13.71
C THR A 150 -4.98 -21.75 13.42
N THR A 151 -5.75 -20.67 13.28
CA THR A 151 -7.16 -20.72 12.84
C THR A 151 -7.30 -21.08 11.35
N LEU A 152 -6.39 -20.61 10.49
CA LEU A 152 -6.47 -20.82 9.04
C LEU A 152 -5.96 -22.20 8.58
N VAL A 153 -4.80 -22.64 9.09
CA VAL A 153 -4.12 -23.87 8.63
C VAL A 153 -3.94 -24.92 9.74
N GLY A 154 -4.55 -24.70 10.90
CA GLY A 154 -4.47 -25.62 12.04
C GLY A 154 -3.12 -25.58 12.77
N PRO A 155 -2.87 -26.53 13.69
CA PRO A 155 -1.63 -26.63 14.43
C PRO A 155 -0.50 -27.16 13.54
N LEU A 156 0.40 -26.27 13.10
CA LEU A 156 1.55 -26.62 12.27
C LEU A 156 2.48 -27.63 12.96
N ALA A 157 2.96 -28.60 12.17
CA ALA A 157 3.90 -29.61 12.64
C ALA A 157 5.24 -28.97 13.07
N PRO A 158 5.85 -29.42 14.18
CA PRO A 158 7.16 -28.93 14.60
C PRO A 158 8.25 -29.38 13.61
N PRO A 159 9.25 -28.53 13.28
CA PRO A 159 10.31 -28.89 12.35
C PRO A 159 11.05 -30.18 12.72
N ILE A 160 11.30 -31.02 11.71
CA ILE A 160 11.93 -32.34 11.88
C ILE A 160 13.33 -32.19 12.48
N LYS A 161 13.59 -32.90 13.58
CA LYS A 161 14.87 -32.86 14.32
C LYS A 161 15.90 -33.80 13.68
N HIS A 162 16.46 -33.40 12.54
CA HIS A 162 17.47 -34.19 11.82
C HIS A 162 18.76 -34.47 12.62
N PHE A 163 19.09 -33.63 13.63
CA PHE A 163 20.23 -33.83 14.52
C PHE A 163 20.03 -33.09 15.86
N GLN A 164 20.75 -33.53 16.91
CA GLN A 164 20.76 -32.85 18.21
C GLN A 164 21.96 -31.89 18.32
N LEU A 165 21.68 -30.60 18.48
CA LEU A 165 22.71 -29.55 18.54
C LEU A 165 23.43 -29.54 19.91
N ARG A 166 24.74 -29.82 19.93
CA ARG A 166 25.54 -29.92 21.18
C ARG A 166 25.88 -28.58 21.84
N ARG A 167 25.89 -27.46 21.11
CA ARG A 167 26.20 -26.09 21.59
C ARG A 167 25.42 -25.06 20.77
N LYS A 168 24.96 -23.97 21.39
CA LYS A 168 24.25 -22.87 20.69
C LYS A 168 25.12 -22.28 19.55
N PRO A 169 24.53 -21.83 18.43
CA PRO A 169 25.27 -21.27 17.29
C PRO A 169 25.84 -19.88 17.61
N LYS A 170 26.83 -19.42 16.82
CA LYS A 170 27.48 -18.10 16.98
C LYS A 170 26.47 -16.93 17.00
N SER A 171 25.37 -17.04 16.24
CA SER A 171 24.29 -16.04 16.22
C SER A 171 23.60 -15.83 17.57
N ALA A 172 23.61 -16.83 18.47
CA ALA A 172 23.08 -16.67 19.82
C ALA A 172 23.96 -15.79 20.70
N ALA A 173 25.29 -15.88 20.55
CA ALA A 173 26.24 -14.99 21.23
C ALA A 173 26.16 -13.56 20.67
N LEU A 174 26.12 -13.43 19.34
CA LEU A 174 25.95 -12.13 18.67
C LEU A 174 24.64 -11.43 19.09
N ARG A 175 23.53 -12.16 19.21
CA ARG A 175 22.26 -11.60 19.72
C ARG A 175 22.38 -11.12 21.17
N ALA A 176 23.08 -11.85 22.03
CA ALA A 176 23.30 -11.42 23.42
C ALA A 176 24.18 -10.16 23.50
N GLU A 177 25.26 -10.09 22.72
CA GLU A 177 26.12 -8.92 22.63
C GLU A 177 25.37 -7.68 22.11
N LEU A 178 24.53 -7.85 21.09
CA LEU A 178 23.66 -6.78 20.57
C LEU A 178 22.65 -6.30 21.60
N LEU A 179 22.00 -7.22 22.34
CA LEU A 179 21.07 -6.85 23.42
C LEU A 179 21.77 -6.08 24.54
N GLN A 180 22.95 -6.54 25.00
CA GLN A 180 23.74 -5.84 26.02
C GLN A 180 24.20 -4.44 25.54
N LYS A 181 24.52 -4.29 24.24
CA LYS A 181 24.82 -2.98 23.63
C LYS A 181 23.58 -2.09 23.56
N CYS A 182 22.39 -2.65 23.27
CA CYS A 182 21.13 -1.91 23.33
C CYS A 182 20.78 -1.47 24.75
N GLU A 183 20.88 -2.36 25.74
CA GLU A 183 20.61 -2.06 27.16
C GLU A 183 21.54 -0.98 27.72
N SER A 184 22.85 -1.09 27.46
CA SER A 184 23.82 -0.07 27.88
C SER A 184 23.68 1.26 27.13
N CYS A 185 23.22 1.25 25.88
CA CYS A 185 22.84 2.47 25.16
C CYS A 185 21.57 3.09 25.75
N LEU A 186 20.53 2.28 26.01
CA LEU A 186 19.26 2.70 26.60
C LEU A 186 19.49 3.33 27.98
N PHE A 187 20.31 2.70 28.84
CA PHE A 187 20.68 3.23 30.15
C PHE A 187 21.38 4.59 30.05
N ARG A 188 22.27 4.79 29.07
CA ARG A 188 22.90 6.10 28.81
C ARG A 188 21.88 7.12 28.31
N VAL A 189 20.96 6.76 27.42
CA VAL A 189 19.87 7.65 26.96
C VAL A 189 18.98 8.06 28.14
N THR A 190 18.58 7.12 29.00
CA THR A 190 17.80 7.40 30.22
C THR A 190 18.55 8.32 31.18
N ILE A 191 19.87 8.12 31.37
CA ILE A 191 20.71 9.04 32.17
C ILE A 191 20.76 10.43 31.53
N TYR A 192 20.94 10.55 30.21
CA TYR A 192 20.91 11.86 29.55
C TYR A 192 19.54 12.54 29.66
N PHE A 193 18.45 11.80 29.54
CA PHE A 193 17.09 12.34 29.70
C PHE A 193 16.81 12.79 31.14
N ALA A 194 17.23 11.99 32.14
CA ALA A 194 17.13 12.34 33.55
C ALA A 194 18.01 13.55 33.92
N ALA A 195 19.25 13.61 33.39
CA ALA A 195 20.15 14.75 33.57
C ALA A 195 19.61 16.02 32.89
N PHE A 196 19.03 15.90 31.69
CA PHE A 196 18.37 17.01 31.00
C PHE A 196 17.16 17.52 31.79
N HIS A 197 16.31 16.61 32.30
CA HIS A 197 15.17 16.96 33.14
C HIS A 197 15.62 17.61 34.46
N PHE A 198 16.64 17.07 35.14
CA PHE A 198 17.19 17.65 36.37
C PHE A 198 17.85 19.02 36.12
N CYS A 199 18.54 19.19 34.99
CA CYS A 199 19.08 20.48 34.55
C CYS A 199 17.95 21.49 34.26
N HIS A 200 16.89 21.08 33.57
CA HIS A 200 15.74 21.94 33.26
C HIS A 200 15.00 22.38 34.54
N VAL A 201 14.77 21.47 35.49
CA VAL A 201 14.20 21.78 36.81
C VAL A 201 15.13 22.71 37.61
N SER A 202 16.44 22.45 37.60
CA SER A 202 17.43 23.32 38.27
C SER A 202 17.48 24.71 37.64
N CYS A 203 17.38 24.80 36.31
CA CYS A 203 17.37 26.07 35.58
C CYS A 203 16.08 26.86 35.84
N ALA A 204 14.93 26.19 35.92
CA ALA A 204 13.66 26.80 36.33
C ALA A 204 13.71 27.33 37.78
N LEU A 205 14.33 26.58 38.70
CA LEU A 205 14.58 27.04 40.08
C LEU A 205 15.54 28.25 40.13
N CYS A 206 16.59 28.26 39.31
CA CYS A 206 17.48 29.41 39.17
C CYS A 206 16.77 30.64 38.57
N PHE A 207 15.89 30.46 37.58
CA PHE A 207 15.08 31.55 37.02
C PHE A 207 14.09 32.12 38.05
N GLY A 208 13.39 31.27 38.81
CA GLY A 208 12.52 31.71 39.90
C GLY A 208 13.29 32.45 41.01
N ALA A 209 14.49 32.00 41.35
CA ALA A 209 15.38 32.73 42.26
C ALA A 209 15.83 34.09 41.70
N PHE A 210 16.05 34.17 40.38
CA PHE A 210 16.43 35.42 39.72
C PHE A 210 15.28 36.43 39.65
N GLU A 211 14.03 35.99 39.42
CA GLU A 211 12.85 36.86 39.50
C GLU A 211 12.64 37.42 40.92
N VAL A 212 12.79 36.59 41.97
CA VAL A 212 12.69 37.05 43.37
C VAL A 212 13.78 38.09 43.68
N TYR A 213 15.00 37.89 43.22
CA TYR A 213 16.10 38.85 43.41
C TYR A 213 15.88 40.15 42.60
N SER A 214 15.34 40.03 41.38
CA SER A 214 14.99 41.17 40.53
C SER A 214 13.86 42.04 41.12
N MET A 215 12.81 41.42 41.66
CA MET A 215 11.73 42.14 42.36
C MET A 215 12.23 42.85 43.62
N LEU A 216 13.11 42.22 44.41
CA LEU A 216 13.70 42.87 45.60
C LEU A 216 14.56 44.08 45.22
N SER A 217 15.33 43.99 44.13
CA SER A 217 16.14 45.11 43.62
C SER A 217 15.30 46.26 43.04
N SER A 218 14.11 45.94 42.51
CA SER A 218 13.21 46.91 41.86
C SER A 218 12.37 47.75 42.84
N LEU A 219 12.38 47.44 44.13
CA LEU A 219 11.62 48.16 45.16
C LEU A 219 12.36 49.38 45.75
N THR A 220 13.59 49.67 45.30
CA THR A 220 14.41 50.78 45.82
C THR A 220 15.05 51.64 44.74
N MET A 221 14.25 52.42 44.01
CA MET A 221 14.59 53.76 43.48
C MET A 221 13.33 54.40 42.86
N ASN A 222 12.94 55.60 43.31
CA ASN A 222 11.75 56.31 42.85
C ASN A 222 12.13 57.75 42.42
N ASP A 223 11.33 58.37 41.55
CA ASP A 223 11.45 59.77 41.08
C ASP A 223 12.69 60.10 40.19
N THR A 224 12.69 61.09 39.28
CA THR A 224 11.77 62.23 39.07
C THR A 224 11.69 62.72 37.59
N SER A 225 10.48 63.09 37.12
CA SER A 225 10.12 64.22 36.20
C SER A 225 10.90 64.63 34.91
N LYS A 226 10.13 64.76 33.80
CA LYS A 226 10.12 65.85 32.75
C LYS A 226 11.32 65.95 31.74
N SER A 227 11.23 66.57 30.53
CA SER A 227 10.15 66.86 29.54
C SER A 227 10.72 67.52 28.23
N VAL A 228 9.90 67.73 27.18
CA VAL A 228 10.03 68.69 26.03
C VAL A 228 10.77 68.32 24.69
N LYS A 229 9.95 68.08 23.64
CA LYS A 229 9.93 68.52 22.20
C LYS A 229 11.15 68.51 21.20
N VAL A 230 10.88 67.85 20.05
CA VAL A 230 10.92 68.32 18.61
C VAL A 230 12.25 68.61 17.87
N GLY A 231 12.41 68.04 16.66
CA GLY A 231 13.28 68.54 15.57
C GLY A 231 13.53 67.56 14.39
N SER A 232 13.43 68.01 13.13
CA SER A 232 13.78 67.31 11.85
C SER A 232 13.51 68.25 10.65
N PRO A 233 14.04 68.06 9.41
CA PRO A 233 15.12 67.19 8.87
C PRO A 233 16.31 68.11 8.39
N PRO A 234 17.00 68.05 7.22
CA PRO A 234 17.20 67.04 6.15
C PRO A 234 18.66 66.87 5.59
N ASN A 235 18.80 65.93 4.64
CA ASN A 235 19.75 65.80 3.50
C ASN A 235 21.08 66.63 3.43
N GLN A 236 22.23 65.94 3.28
CA GLN A 236 22.82 65.61 1.96
C GLN A 236 24.02 64.61 2.04
N VAL A 237 24.09 63.73 1.03
CA VAL A 237 25.21 63.03 0.33
C VAL A 237 26.53 62.62 1.05
N GLU A 238 26.95 61.39 0.72
CA GLU A 238 28.23 60.63 0.84
C GLU A 238 29.58 61.37 0.58
N PRO A 239 30.79 60.78 0.88
CA PRO A 239 31.10 59.33 0.95
C PRO A 239 32.06 58.77 2.05
N THR A 240 31.98 57.44 2.25
CA THR A 240 33.04 56.47 2.68
C THR A 240 34.12 56.93 3.69
N SER A 241 34.25 56.38 4.91
CA SER A 241 34.73 55.00 5.15
C SER A 241 35.02 54.72 6.65
N SER A 242 34.99 53.42 7.03
CA SER A 242 35.42 52.82 8.32
C SER A 242 34.72 53.25 9.64
N PHE A 243 34.08 52.29 10.34
CA PHE A 243 34.22 51.99 11.78
C PHE A 243 33.25 50.88 12.24
N SER A 244 33.63 50.09 13.26
CA SER A 244 32.72 49.56 14.29
C SER A 244 33.46 48.84 15.44
N HIS A 245 33.34 49.39 16.66
CA HIS A 245 33.35 48.58 17.90
C HIS A 245 31.94 47.94 18.07
N HIS A 246 31.56 47.11 19.05
CA HIS A 246 32.02 46.72 20.40
C HIS A 246 31.23 45.40 20.75
N PRO A 247 31.01 44.98 22.02
CA PRO A 247 31.89 44.72 23.15
C PRO A 247 31.88 43.21 23.55
N THR A 248 32.49 42.84 24.67
CA THR A 248 32.56 41.46 25.21
C THR A 248 31.40 41.10 26.16
N SER A 249 30.83 39.89 26.04
CA SER A 249 30.06 39.25 27.13
C SER A 249 30.02 37.71 27.05
N CYS A 250 30.07 37.08 28.22
CA CYS A 250 29.91 35.66 28.58
C CYS A 250 29.50 34.63 27.50
N HIS A 251 30.49 34.04 26.82
CA HIS A 251 30.39 32.65 26.33
C HIS A 251 30.73 31.65 27.45
N ASN A 252 30.30 30.39 27.28
CA ASN A 252 30.60 29.18 28.09
C ASN A 252 29.68 28.87 29.29
N CYS A 253 28.43 28.46 29.04
CA CYS A 253 27.69 27.61 30.00
C CYS A 253 26.63 26.67 29.38
N CYS A 254 26.80 26.21 28.13
CA CYS A 254 25.93 25.16 27.55
C CYS A 254 26.68 24.33 26.48
N PRO A 255 26.80 23.00 26.63
CA PRO A 255 27.19 22.12 25.54
C PRO A 255 26.10 22.09 24.47
N THR A 256 26.51 22.25 23.22
CA THR A 256 25.75 22.14 21.96
C THR A 256 24.46 21.32 22.00
N SER A 257 23.34 21.95 21.60
CA SER A 257 22.03 21.31 21.42
C SER A 257 22.10 20.11 20.47
N ILE A 258 21.68 18.93 20.96
CA ILE A 258 21.38 17.77 20.12
C ILE A 258 19.88 17.82 19.80
N HIS A 259 19.55 18.14 18.54
CA HIS A 259 18.15 18.17 18.07
C HIS A 259 17.54 16.76 18.03
N PHE A 260 16.94 16.33 19.15
CA PHE A 260 16.02 15.20 19.16
C PHE A 260 14.63 15.67 18.73
N ASN A 261 14.15 15.17 17.59
CA ASN A 261 12.78 15.46 17.12
C ASN A 261 11.76 14.81 18.06
N PHE A 262 10.94 15.63 18.72
CA PHE A 262 10.08 15.25 19.85
C PHE A 262 8.79 14.48 19.46
N VAL A 263 8.74 13.88 18.27
CA VAL A 263 7.50 13.45 17.60
C VAL A 263 7.13 11.97 17.87
N THR A 264 8.07 11.15 18.36
CA THR A 264 7.91 9.69 18.45
C THR A 264 8.05 9.12 19.87
N LEU A 265 7.44 9.77 20.87
CA LEU A 265 7.45 9.28 22.26
C LEU A 265 6.09 9.31 22.99
N SER A 266 4.98 9.58 22.29
CA SER A 266 3.61 9.45 22.84
C SER A 266 3.03 8.01 22.76
N LEU A 267 3.88 6.99 22.66
CA LEU A 267 3.50 5.61 22.34
C LEU A 267 4.04 4.55 23.33
N ILE A 268 4.43 5.00 24.53
CA ILE A 268 4.64 4.13 25.71
C ILE A 268 3.79 4.71 26.84
N GLY A 269 2.50 4.35 26.84
CA GLY A 269 1.60 4.63 27.96
C GLY A 269 1.81 3.62 29.09
N LEU A 270 1.89 4.14 30.31
CA LEU A 270 1.71 3.42 31.58
C LEU A 270 0.35 3.79 32.17
#